data_AF-A0A958ZVV3-F1
#
_entry.id   AF-A0A958ZVV3-F1
#
_cell.length_a   1.000
_cell.length_b   1.000
_cell.length_c   1.000
_cell.angle_alpha   90.00
_cell.angle_beta   90.00
_cell.angle_gamma   90.00
#
_symmetry.space_group_name_H-M   'P 1'
#
loop_
_entity.id
_entity.type
_entity.pdbx_description
1 polymer ?
#
loop_
_entity_poly.entity_id
_entity_poly.type
_entity_poly.pdbx_seq_one_letter_code
_entity_poly.pdbx_strand_id
1 'polypeptide(L)'
;MPIPRVIYQTYYSSSLPLVTRFFIWRMRKMNPEFKYEFFDDARIDQFIKEECEPAIYKAYKKITIGAAKADFFRYNILYKKGGVYLDIDSTTRKALSGLIKDNDHAIISQERNPGMYVQWALVFEAGHPFLKRTIEKIMDNIATNRYPNDVHQMTGPSVYSEAIRECIKEDTSTPYREEGIDYNGYFKFKHALNKLLYSTKEHWKKTQLRQSVITNDN
;
A
#
# COMPACT_ATOMS: atom_id res chain seq x y z
N MET A 1 -6.37 19.55 8.53
CA MET A 1 -5.33 18.51 8.45
C MET A 1 -5.40 17.87 7.07
N PRO A 2 -4.32 17.92 6.27
CA PRO A 2 -4.32 17.39 4.92
C PRO A 2 -4.52 15.85 4.86
N ILE A 3 -3.86 15.10 5.75
CA ILE A 3 -4.01 13.64 5.85
C ILE A 3 -5.30 13.28 6.60
N PRO A 4 -6.29 12.62 5.97
CA PRO A 4 -7.52 12.22 6.66
C PRO A 4 -7.29 11.15 7.72
N ARG A 5 -8.06 11.20 8.81
CA ARG A 5 -7.96 10.24 9.93
C ARG A 5 -8.70 8.94 9.64
N VAL A 6 -8.17 8.15 8.72
CA VAL A 6 -8.68 6.82 8.35
C VAL A 6 -7.54 5.85 8.15
N ILE A 7 -7.71 4.62 8.65
CA ILE A 7 -6.78 3.50 8.47
C ILE A 7 -7.44 2.47 7.56
N TYR A 8 -6.77 2.16 6.44
CA TYR A 8 -7.13 1.12 5.51
C TYR A 8 -6.26 -0.12 5.70
N GLN A 9 -6.88 -1.29 5.67
CA GLN A 9 -6.18 -2.57 5.52
C GLN A 9 -6.95 -3.45 4.53
N THR A 10 -6.25 -4.37 3.88
CA THR A 10 -6.87 -5.31 2.95
C THR A 10 -6.37 -6.73 3.12
N TYR A 11 -7.26 -7.69 2.87
CA TYR A 11 -6.94 -9.09 2.75
C TYR A 11 -8.01 -9.77 1.88
N TYR A 12 -7.67 -10.83 1.15
CA TYR A 12 -8.55 -11.38 0.11
C TYR A 12 -9.96 -11.79 0.58
N SER A 13 -10.17 -11.99 1.88
CA SER A 13 -11.46 -12.35 2.47
C SER A 13 -11.66 -11.66 3.82
N SER A 14 -12.91 -11.44 4.22
CA SER A 14 -13.26 -10.97 5.56
C SER A 14 -13.03 -12.02 6.67
N SER A 15 -12.77 -13.28 6.31
CA SER A 15 -12.47 -14.36 7.25
C SER A 15 -11.03 -14.29 7.76
N LEU A 16 -10.77 -13.41 8.72
CA LEU A 16 -9.46 -13.22 9.34
C LEU A 16 -9.22 -14.14 10.55
N PRO A 17 -7.99 -14.65 10.76
CA PRO A 17 -7.61 -15.33 11.99
C PRO A 17 -7.90 -14.48 13.24
N LEU A 18 -8.30 -15.12 14.34
CA LEU A 18 -8.61 -14.42 15.60
C LEU A 18 -7.44 -13.55 16.09
N VAL A 19 -6.20 -14.02 15.91
CA VAL A 19 -4.99 -13.25 16.25
C VAL A 19 -4.88 -11.95 15.46
N THR A 20 -5.17 -11.97 14.16
CA THR A 20 -5.16 -10.77 13.31
C THR A 20 -6.28 -9.82 13.73
N ARG A 21 -7.48 -10.34 14.01
CA ARG A 21 -8.60 -9.54 14.55
C ARG A 21 -8.24 -8.87 15.88
N PHE A 22 -7.49 -9.55 16.75
CA PHE A 22 -6.98 -8.97 18.00
C PHE A 22 -6.02 -7.79 17.75
N PHE A 23 -5.08 -7.92 16.81
CA PHE A 23 -4.17 -6.82 16.47
C PHE A 23 -4.91 -5.64 15.85
N ILE A 24 -5.89 -5.87 14.98
CA ILE A 24 -6.79 -4.83 14.44
C ILE A 24 -7.52 -4.13 15.58
N TRP A 25 -8.12 -4.87 16.50
CA TRP A 25 -8.82 -4.30 17.65
C TRP A 25 -7.88 -3.45 18.52
N ARG A 26 -6.68 -3.95 18.82
CA ARG A 26 -5.67 -3.21 19.60
C ARG A 26 -5.25 -1.91 18.91
N MET A 27 -4.98 -1.97 17.60
CA MET A 27 -4.65 -0.80 16.79
C MET A 27 -5.77 0.24 16.82
N ARG A 28 -7.03 -0.18 16.63
CA ARG A 28 -8.19 0.72 16.70
C ARG A 28 -8.35 1.36 18.08
N LYS A 29 -8.17 0.59 19.15
CA LYS A 29 -8.22 1.10 20.53
C LYS A 29 -7.11 2.13 20.81
N MET A 30 -5.95 1.98 20.19
CA MET A 30 -4.82 2.91 20.30
C MET A 30 -5.00 4.20 19.49
N ASN A 31 -5.86 4.17 18.46
CA ASN A 31 -6.10 5.28 17.54
C ASN A 31 -7.61 5.56 17.44
N PRO A 32 -8.30 5.89 18.55
CA PRO A 32 -9.75 6.08 18.58
C PRO A 32 -10.24 7.22 17.68
N GLU A 33 -9.37 8.15 17.33
CA GLU A 33 -9.63 9.29 16.43
C GLU A 33 -9.58 8.91 14.94
N PHE A 34 -9.13 7.70 14.60
CA PHE A 34 -9.08 7.21 13.23
C PHE A 34 -10.24 6.27 12.93
N LYS A 35 -10.96 6.52 11.83
CA LYS A 35 -11.87 5.54 11.24
C LYS A 35 -11.06 4.33 10.77
N TYR A 36 -11.65 3.13 10.86
CA TYR A 36 -11.05 1.92 10.31
C TYR A 36 -11.90 1.38 9.17
N GLU A 37 -11.27 1.10 8.02
CA GLU A 37 -11.91 0.46 6.89
C GLU A 37 -11.12 -0.75 6.39
N PHE A 38 -11.79 -1.90 6.38
CA PHE A 38 -11.24 -3.15 5.87
C PHE A 38 -11.80 -3.46 4.47
N PHE A 39 -10.91 -3.76 3.52
CA PHE A 39 -11.27 -4.10 2.15
C PHE A 39 -10.92 -5.56 1.83
N ASP A 40 -11.92 -6.34 1.45
CA ASP A 40 -11.69 -7.63 0.78
C ASP A 40 -11.58 -7.47 -0.73
N ASP A 41 -11.29 -8.56 -1.45
CA ASP A 41 -11.12 -8.52 -2.91
C ASP A 41 -12.36 -7.96 -3.62
N ALA A 42 -13.57 -8.27 -3.12
CA ALA A 42 -14.81 -7.77 -3.69
C ALA A 42 -14.95 -6.25 -3.50
N ARG A 43 -14.67 -5.74 -2.29
CA ARG A 43 -14.68 -4.29 -2.03
C ARG A 43 -13.56 -3.56 -2.77
N ILE A 44 -12.39 -4.17 -2.99
CA ILE A 44 -11.34 -3.58 -3.83
C ILE A 44 -11.82 -3.45 -5.27
N ASP A 45 -12.33 -4.54 -5.85
CA ASP A 45 -12.79 -4.55 -7.24
C ASP A 45 -13.87 -3.48 -7.48
N GLN A 46 -14.84 -3.40 -6.56
CA GLN A 46 -15.88 -2.37 -6.60
C GLN A 46 -15.29 -0.96 -6.49
N PHE A 47 -14.39 -0.72 -5.52
CA PHE A 47 -13.76 0.58 -5.34
C PHE A 47 -13.00 1.03 -6.60
N ILE A 48 -12.16 0.18 -7.17
CA ILE A 48 -11.39 0.53 -8.36
C ILE A 48 -12.33 0.78 -9.56
N LYS A 49 -13.41 0.00 -9.69
CA LYS A 49 -14.39 0.18 -10.76
C LYS A 49 -15.16 1.50 -10.67
N GLU A 50 -15.56 1.89 -9.46
CA GLU A 50 -16.47 3.02 -9.24
C GLU A 50 -15.73 4.36 -9.05
N GLU A 51 -14.53 4.34 -8.47
CA GLU A 51 -13.86 5.56 -7.97
C GLU A 51 -12.60 5.93 -8.76
N CYS A 52 -12.11 5.02 -9.60
CA CYS A 52 -10.93 5.22 -10.45
C CYS A 52 -11.30 5.32 -11.93
N GLU A 53 -10.36 5.82 -12.74
CA GLU A 53 -10.57 5.94 -14.18
C GLU A 53 -10.73 4.57 -14.86
N PRO A 54 -11.51 4.45 -15.95
CA PRO A 54 -11.73 3.18 -16.64
C PRO A 54 -10.43 2.47 -17.06
N ALA A 55 -9.38 3.22 -17.41
CA ALA A 55 -8.07 2.68 -17.74
C ALA A 55 -7.41 1.98 -16.53
N ILE A 56 -7.51 2.57 -15.34
CA ILE A 56 -7.00 2.00 -14.08
C ILE A 56 -7.73 0.70 -13.76
N TYR A 57 -9.06 0.66 -13.90
CA TYR A 57 -9.83 -0.56 -13.70
C TYR A 57 -9.44 -1.64 -14.71
N LYS A 58 -9.29 -1.31 -15.99
CA LYS A 58 -8.81 -2.26 -17.01
C LYS A 58 -7.44 -2.83 -16.66
N ALA A 59 -6.50 -2.00 -16.23
CA ALA A 59 -5.17 -2.44 -15.79
C ALA A 59 -5.25 -3.35 -14.56
N TYR A 60 -6.06 -2.99 -13.56
CA TYR A 60 -6.29 -3.81 -12.37
C TYR A 60 -6.79 -5.22 -12.70
N LYS A 61 -7.70 -5.36 -13.69
CA LYS A 61 -8.21 -6.67 -14.12
C LYS A 61 -7.16 -7.56 -14.78
N LYS A 62 -6.09 -6.98 -15.35
CA LYS A 62 -4.98 -7.75 -15.92
C LYS A 62 -4.06 -8.36 -14.87
N ILE A 63 -3.98 -7.77 -13.68
CA ILE A 63 -3.07 -8.25 -12.62
C ILE A 63 -3.56 -9.60 -12.12
N THR A 64 -2.67 -10.59 -12.08
CA THR A 64 -3.02 -11.98 -11.72
C THR A 64 -2.57 -12.38 -10.33
N ILE A 65 -1.58 -11.67 -9.77
CA ILE A 65 -1.00 -11.96 -8.46
C ILE A 65 -1.66 -11.09 -7.39
N GLY A 66 -2.19 -11.71 -6.33
CA GLY A 66 -2.93 -11.00 -5.27
C GLY A 66 -2.09 -9.94 -4.53
N ALA A 67 -0.80 -10.19 -4.30
CA ALA A 67 0.10 -9.19 -3.71
C ALA A 67 0.23 -7.93 -4.60
N ALA A 68 0.39 -8.13 -5.91
CA ALA A 68 0.44 -7.04 -6.88
C ALA A 68 -0.90 -6.26 -6.96
N LYS A 69 -2.04 -6.94 -6.79
CA LYS A 69 -3.35 -6.29 -6.65
C LYS A 69 -3.44 -5.42 -5.40
N ALA A 70 -2.93 -5.89 -4.26
CA ALA A 70 -2.92 -5.13 -3.01
C ALA A 70 -1.97 -3.92 -3.10
N ASP A 71 -0.84 -4.04 -3.80
CA ASP A 71 0.02 -2.90 -4.14
C ASP A 71 -0.73 -1.87 -4.99
N PHE A 72 -1.39 -2.31 -6.06
CA PHE A 72 -2.16 -1.39 -6.91
C PHE A 72 -3.28 -0.69 -6.14
N PHE A 73 -4.01 -1.42 -5.29
CA PHE A 73 -5.09 -0.89 -4.48
C PHE A 73 -4.59 0.18 -3.49
N ARG A 74 -3.52 -0.08 -2.72
CA ARG A 74 -3.08 0.84 -1.66
C ARG A 74 -2.68 2.22 -2.19
N TYR A 75 -2.11 2.30 -3.39
CA TYR A 75 -1.81 3.58 -4.02
C TYR A 75 -3.07 4.30 -4.47
N ASN A 76 -4.01 3.59 -5.11
CA ASN A 76 -5.24 4.18 -5.63
C ASN A 76 -6.17 4.68 -4.51
N ILE A 77 -6.35 3.89 -3.43
CA ILE A 77 -7.18 4.31 -2.29
C ILE A 77 -6.61 5.55 -1.61
N LEU A 78 -5.30 5.60 -1.38
CA LEU A 78 -4.67 6.77 -0.77
C LEU A 78 -4.61 7.96 -1.72
N TYR A 79 -4.40 7.76 -3.02
CA TYR A 79 -4.44 8.85 -3.98
C TYR A 79 -5.83 9.48 -4.04
N LYS A 80 -6.90 8.68 -3.98
CA LYS A 80 -8.28 9.19 -4.02
C LYS A 80 -8.78 9.75 -2.70
N LYS A 81 -8.47 9.09 -1.58
CA LYS A 81 -9.09 9.38 -0.27
C LYS A 81 -8.11 9.84 0.80
N GLY A 82 -6.80 9.79 0.56
CA GLY A 82 -5.77 10.03 1.56
C GLY A 82 -5.86 9.06 2.74
N GLY A 83 -5.07 9.30 3.78
CA GLY A 83 -5.12 8.62 5.06
C GLY A 83 -3.91 7.72 5.29
N VAL A 84 -4.14 6.63 6.01
CA VAL A 84 -3.11 5.66 6.38
C VAL A 84 -3.47 4.30 5.80
N TYR A 85 -2.54 3.67 5.08
CA TYR A 85 -2.65 2.27 4.70
C TYR A 85 -1.64 1.45 5.50
N LEU A 86 -2.05 0.26 5.96
CA LEU A 86 -1.17 -0.73 6.56
C LEU A 86 -1.45 -2.10 5.95
N ASP A 87 -0.40 -2.90 5.73
CA ASP A 87 -0.57 -4.33 5.45
C ASP A 87 -1.35 -5.00 6.59
N ILE A 88 -2.14 -6.03 6.26
CA ILE A 88 -3.01 -6.70 7.22
C ILE A 88 -2.24 -7.36 8.38
N ASP A 89 -1.01 -7.77 8.12
CA ASP A 89 -0.12 -8.32 9.14
C ASP A 89 0.66 -7.25 9.91
N SER A 90 0.41 -5.96 9.66
CA SER A 90 1.05 -4.84 10.33
C SER A 90 0.10 -4.15 11.34
N THR A 91 0.68 -3.47 12.33
CA THR A 91 -0.07 -2.76 13.40
C THR A 91 0.70 -1.55 13.89
N THR A 92 0.03 -0.65 14.62
CA THR A 92 0.71 0.44 15.35
C THR A 92 1.30 -0.05 16.68
N ARG A 93 2.43 0.54 17.09
CA ARG A 93 3.05 0.40 18.42
C ARG A 93 2.79 1.62 19.31
N LYS A 94 2.62 2.79 18.69
CA LYS A 94 2.32 4.09 19.31
C LYS A 94 1.11 4.71 18.60
N ALA A 95 0.43 5.66 19.24
CA ALA A 95 -0.68 6.37 18.63
C ALA A 95 -0.22 7.21 17.42
N LEU A 96 -1.03 7.21 16.36
CA LEU A 96 -0.78 7.93 15.12
C LEU A 96 -0.83 9.45 15.31
N SER A 97 -1.57 9.96 16.28
CA SER A 97 -1.53 11.37 16.69
C SER A 97 -0.15 11.83 17.18
N GLY A 98 0.73 10.91 17.62
CA GLY A 98 2.13 11.25 17.91
C GLY A 98 3.02 11.29 16.66
N LEU A 99 2.60 10.63 15.58
CA LEU A 99 3.32 10.60 14.31
C LEU A 99 2.85 11.70 13.35
N ILE A 100 1.55 11.85 13.15
CA ILE A 100 0.93 12.68 12.12
C ILE A 100 0.62 14.06 12.69
N LYS A 101 1.26 15.10 12.14
CA LYS A 101 1.07 16.50 12.52
C LYS A 101 0.01 17.16 11.62
N ASP A 102 -0.58 18.25 12.10
CA ASP A 102 -1.71 18.90 11.43
C ASP A 102 -1.39 19.47 10.04
N ASN A 103 -0.10 19.73 9.76
CA ASN A 103 0.41 20.26 8.50
C ASN A 103 1.18 19.23 7.66
N ASP A 104 1.19 17.95 8.05
CA ASP A 104 1.80 16.91 7.22
C ASP A 104 0.91 16.63 6.00
N HIS A 105 1.54 16.57 4.83
CA HIS A 105 0.93 16.22 3.53
C HIS A 105 1.27 14.79 3.11
N ALA A 106 2.49 14.34 3.42
CA ALA A 106 2.91 12.95 3.32
C ALA A 106 3.96 12.66 4.39
N ILE A 107 3.99 11.43 4.89
CA ILE A 107 5.08 10.94 5.73
C ILE A 107 5.65 9.70 5.07
N ILE A 108 6.91 9.77 4.68
CA ILE A 108 7.65 8.65 4.10
C ILE A 108 8.75 8.21 5.06
N SER A 109 9.23 6.99 4.91
CA SER A 109 10.34 6.48 5.71
C SER A 109 11.15 5.50 4.88
N GLN A 110 12.47 5.52 5.04
CA GLN A 110 13.34 4.53 4.41
C GLN A 110 13.22 3.19 5.14
N GLU A 111 13.31 2.11 4.37
CA GLU A 111 13.53 0.78 4.93
C GLU A 111 14.98 0.63 5.37
N ARG A 112 15.26 -0.42 6.14
CA ARG A 112 16.65 -0.82 6.44
C ARG A 112 17.44 -1.21 5.21
N ASN A 113 16.76 -1.62 4.13
CA ASN A 113 17.39 -1.87 2.86
C ASN A 113 17.66 -0.51 2.16
N PRO A 114 18.92 -0.16 1.88
CA PRO A 114 19.26 1.14 1.31
C PRO A 114 18.52 1.40 0.00
N GLY A 115 18.02 2.62 -0.17
CA GLY A 115 17.34 3.05 -1.40
C GLY A 115 15.91 2.56 -1.56
N MET A 116 15.29 1.99 -0.53
CA MET A 116 13.87 1.59 -0.55
C MET A 116 13.08 2.41 0.48
N TYR A 117 11.87 2.82 0.11
CA TYR A 117 10.92 3.42 1.03
C TYR A 117 9.91 2.38 1.52
N VAL A 118 9.48 2.52 2.77
CA VAL A 118 8.49 1.65 3.40
C VAL A 118 7.18 1.68 2.60
N GLN A 119 6.75 0.51 2.12
CA GLN A 119 5.58 0.36 1.26
C GLN A 119 4.42 -0.42 1.92
N TRP A 120 4.72 -1.15 2.99
CA TRP A 120 3.75 -1.87 3.82
C TRP A 120 3.02 -0.95 4.83
N ALA A 121 3.48 0.30 4.97
CA ALA A 121 2.83 1.37 5.73
C ALA A 121 2.98 2.71 4.99
N LEU A 122 1.86 3.33 4.64
CA LEU A 122 1.81 4.54 3.81
C LEU A 122 0.95 5.60 4.51
N VAL A 123 1.38 6.86 4.47
CA VAL A 123 0.69 8.00 5.10
C VAL A 123 0.70 9.19 4.15
N PHE A 124 -0.47 9.51 3.59
CA PHE A 124 -0.57 10.51 2.51
C PHE A 124 -1.87 11.30 2.58
N GLU A 125 -1.84 12.56 2.14
CA GLU A 125 -3.02 13.28 1.72
C GLU A 125 -3.58 12.73 0.40
N ALA A 126 -4.83 13.05 0.09
CA ALA A 126 -5.40 12.76 -1.21
C ALA A 126 -4.72 13.60 -2.31
N GLY A 127 -4.49 13.02 -3.48
CA GLY A 127 -3.91 13.73 -4.62
C GLY A 127 -2.39 13.89 -4.60
N HIS A 128 -1.68 13.33 -3.61
CA HIS A 128 -0.25 13.58 -3.43
C HIS A 128 0.59 13.17 -4.67
N PRO A 129 1.55 14.01 -5.14
CA PRO A 129 2.34 13.77 -6.35
C PRO A 129 3.08 12.42 -6.38
N PHE A 130 3.63 11.98 -5.24
CA PHE A 130 4.33 10.69 -5.15
C PHE A 130 3.43 9.50 -5.52
N LEU A 131 2.17 9.51 -5.06
CA LEU A 131 1.22 8.45 -5.38
C LEU A 131 0.77 8.54 -6.83
N LYS A 132 0.55 9.76 -7.36
CA LYS A 132 0.24 9.97 -8.78
C LYS A 132 1.33 9.36 -9.67
N ARG A 133 2.60 9.74 -9.45
CA ARG A 133 3.75 9.21 -10.20
C ARG A 133 3.87 7.70 -10.08
N THR A 134 3.65 7.16 -8.88
CA THR A 134 3.68 5.70 -8.66
C THR A 134 2.61 5.00 -9.53
N ILE A 135 1.37 5.50 -9.51
CA ILE A 135 0.27 4.93 -10.30
C ILE A 135 0.58 5.03 -11.80
N GLU A 136 1.05 6.20 -12.28
CA GLU A 136 1.44 6.40 -13.68
C GLU A 136 2.51 5.40 -14.15
N LYS A 137 3.56 5.18 -13.34
CA LYS A 137 4.62 4.21 -13.66
C LYS A 137 4.09 2.77 -13.66
N ILE A 138 3.22 2.41 -12.73
CA ILE A 138 2.60 1.08 -12.73
C ILE A 138 1.71 0.89 -13.96
N MET A 139 0.96 1.91 -14.35
CA MET A 139 0.15 1.87 -15.58
C MET A 139 1.02 1.66 -16.83
N ASP A 140 2.16 2.33 -16.93
CA ASP A 140 3.16 2.10 -18.00
C ASP A 140 3.72 0.67 -17.95
N ASN A 141 4.13 0.20 -16.77
CA ASN A 141 4.65 -1.16 -16.59
C ASN A 141 3.65 -2.23 -17.02
N ILE A 142 2.36 -2.07 -16.70
CA ILE A 142 1.28 -2.98 -17.11
C ILE A 142 1.01 -2.88 -18.61
N ALA A 143 0.98 -1.67 -19.17
CA ALA A 143 0.70 -1.44 -20.59
C ALA A 143 1.79 -2.04 -21.49
N THR A 144 3.05 -1.96 -21.06
CA THR A 144 4.22 -2.46 -21.79
C THR A 144 4.68 -3.85 -21.36
N ASN A 145 4.02 -4.44 -20.36
CA ASN A 145 4.44 -5.69 -19.71
C ASN A 145 5.93 -5.70 -19.33
N ARG A 146 6.42 -4.61 -18.74
CA ARG A 146 7.87 -4.36 -18.56
C ARG A 146 8.54 -5.35 -17.61
N TYR A 147 7.80 -5.86 -16.62
CA TYR A 147 8.31 -6.68 -15.52
C TYR A 147 7.46 -7.94 -15.29
N PRO A 148 7.35 -8.83 -16.30
CA PRO A 148 6.37 -9.91 -16.30
C PRO A 148 6.50 -10.88 -15.14
N ASN A 149 7.69 -11.03 -14.55
CA ASN A 149 7.96 -11.97 -13.45
C ASN A 149 8.55 -11.29 -12.20
N ASP A 150 8.38 -9.96 -12.07
CA ASP A 150 8.92 -9.19 -10.95
C ASP A 150 7.83 -8.27 -10.36
N VAL A 151 7.18 -8.75 -9.29
CA VAL A 151 6.15 -7.99 -8.57
C VAL A 151 6.72 -6.70 -7.99
N HIS A 152 7.97 -6.70 -7.50
CA HIS A 152 8.55 -5.52 -6.86
C HIS A 152 8.70 -4.36 -7.83
N GLN A 153 9.13 -4.63 -9.06
CA GLN A 153 9.26 -3.63 -10.12
C GLN A 153 7.92 -3.36 -10.82
N MET A 154 7.05 -4.35 -10.98
CA MET A 154 5.76 -4.16 -11.66
C MET A 154 4.83 -3.24 -10.87
N THR A 155 4.57 -3.57 -9.60
CA THR A 155 3.61 -2.84 -8.74
C THR A 155 4.13 -2.53 -7.34
N GLY A 156 5.22 -3.15 -6.91
CA GLY A 156 5.62 -3.18 -5.51
C GLY A 156 6.56 -2.04 -5.07
N PRO A 157 7.41 -2.31 -4.06
CA PRO A 157 8.19 -1.25 -3.42
C PRO A 157 9.26 -0.61 -4.31
N SER A 158 9.73 -1.28 -5.37
CA SER A 158 10.79 -0.73 -6.21
C SER A 158 10.29 0.42 -7.09
N VAL A 159 9.15 0.22 -7.78
CA VAL A 159 8.53 1.29 -8.59
C VAL A 159 8.05 2.46 -7.73
N TYR A 160 7.53 2.19 -6.53
CA TYR A 160 7.18 3.23 -5.56
C TYR A 160 8.39 4.05 -5.11
N SER A 161 9.50 3.38 -4.79
CA SER A 161 10.71 4.07 -4.34
C SER A 161 11.36 4.89 -5.46
N GLU A 162 11.33 4.37 -6.70
CA GLU A 162 11.76 5.09 -7.89
C GLU A 162 10.91 6.34 -8.14
N ALA A 163 9.57 6.21 -8.08
CA ALA A 163 8.64 7.33 -8.25
C ALA A 163 8.90 8.46 -7.25
N ILE A 164 9.10 8.15 -5.97
CA ILE A 164 9.41 9.16 -4.94
C ILE A 164 10.71 9.89 -5.27
N ARG A 165 11.78 9.15 -5.61
CA ARG A 165 13.07 9.77 -5.93
C ARG A 165 12.99 10.68 -7.15
N GLU A 166 12.27 10.27 -8.19
CA GLU A 166 12.03 11.10 -9.36
C GLU A 166 11.30 12.40 -8.99
N CYS A 167 10.19 12.30 -8.24
CA CYS A 167 9.45 13.48 -7.80
C CYS A 167 10.31 14.44 -6.98
N ILE A 168 11.07 13.94 -5.99
CA ILE A 168 11.94 14.78 -5.16
C ILE A 168 13.04 15.46 -6.01
N LYS A 169 13.57 14.75 -7.02
CA LYS A 169 14.60 15.29 -7.91
C LYS A 169 14.04 16.36 -8.86
N GLU A 170 12.82 16.17 -9.35
CA GLU A 170 12.17 17.07 -10.30
C GLU A 170 11.59 18.32 -9.62
N ASP A 171 11.01 18.17 -8.42
CA ASP A 171 10.37 19.24 -7.68
C ASP A 171 10.68 19.14 -6.17
N THR A 172 11.60 19.99 -5.74
CA THR A 172 12.00 20.08 -4.32
C THR A 172 10.96 20.78 -3.45
N SER A 173 9.90 21.34 -4.03
CA SER A 173 8.81 22.01 -3.29
C SER A 173 7.68 21.08 -2.88
N THR A 174 7.65 19.83 -3.38
CA THR A 174 6.63 18.84 -3.01
C THR A 174 6.62 18.63 -1.48
N PRO A 175 5.48 18.82 -0.78
CA PRO A 175 5.43 18.80 0.68
C PRO A 175 5.42 17.37 1.22
N TYR A 176 6.49 16.97 1.92
CA TYR A 176 6.53 15.71 2.66
C TYR A 176 7.41 15.85 3.89
N ARG A 177 7.28 14.88 4.80
CA ARG A 177 8.22 14.69 5.90
C ARG A 177 8.81 13.29 5.83
N GLU A 178 10.13 13.22 5.94
CA GLU A 178 10.82 11.94 6.09
C GLU A 178 10.97 11.62 7.58
N GLU A 179 10.38 10.51 8.01
CA GLU A 179 10.55 9.95 9.34
C GLU A 179 11.69 8.94 9.33
N GLY A 180 12.40 8.82 10.46
CA GLY A 180 13.53 7.89 10.58
C GLY A 180 13.15 6.44 10.27
N ILE A 181 14.15 5.60 10.01
CA ILE A 181 14.00 4.22 9.49
C ILE A 181 12.83 3.47 10.14
N ASP A 182 11.99 2.84 9.30
CA ASP A 182 10.78 2.12 9.70
C ASP A 182 9.84 2.97 10.59
N TYR A 183 9.68 4.25 10.23
CA TYR A 183 8.92 5.27 10.98
C TYR A 183 9.30 5.33 12.47
N ASN A 184 10.58 5.22 12.82
CA ASN A 184 11.06 5.30 14.21
C ASN A 184 10.28 4.37 15.19
N GLY A 185 9.83 3.22 14.70
CA GLY A 185 9.11 2.22 15.48
C GLY A 185 7.67 2.61 15.85
N TYR A 186 7.05 3.59 15.18
CA TYR A 186 5.61 3.86 15.31
C TYR A 186 4.76 2.69 14.84
N PHE A 187 5.23 1.97 13.82
CA PHE A 187 4.58 0.77 13.30
C PHE A 187 5.34 -0.50 13.70
N LYS A 188 4.66 -1.64 13.55
CA LYS A 188 5.22 -2.98 13.62
C LYS A 188 4.89 -3.72 12.35
N PHE A 189 5.89 -3.95 11.52
CA PHE A 189 5.79 -4.93 10.44
C PHE A 189 5.66 -6.33 11.02
N LYS A 190 4.67 -7.10 10.56
CA LYS A 190 4.40 -8.49 10.95
C LYS A 190 4.13 -8.68 12.46
N HIS A 191 2.85 -8.77 12.79
CA HIS A 191 2.38 -9.12 14.12
C HIS A 191 2.64 -10.59 14.45
N ALA A 192 2.46 -10.98 15.72
CA ALA A 192 2.67 -12.36 16.15
C ALA A 192 1.71 -13.30 15.42
N LEU A 193 2.18 -14.50 15.04
CA LEU A 193 1.40 -15.52 14.32
C LEU A 193 0.82 -15.07 12.96
N ASN A 194 1.40 -14.04 12.32
CA ASN A 194 1.00 -13.60 10.97
C ASN A 194 1.00 -14.73 9.92
N LYS A 195 1.84 -15.76 10.09
CA LYS A 195 1.90 -16.91 9.18
C LYS A 195 0.56 -17.63 9.01
N LEU A 196 -0.35 -17.53 9.97
CA LEU A 196 -1.71 -18.09 9.84
C LEU A 196 -2.49 -17.47 8.67
N LEU A 197 -2.23 -16.20 8.32
CA LEU A 197 -2.82 -15.51 7.17
C LEU A 197 -2.40 -16.11 5.82
N TYR A 198 -1.27 -16.82 5.77
CA TYR A 198 -0.67 -17.29 4.53
C TYR A 198 -0.53 -18.82 4.48
N SER A 199 -1.15 -19.54 5.43
CA SER A 199 -0.98 -20.98 5.59
C SER A 199 -1.57 -21.82 4.47
N THR A 200 -2.55 -21.29 3.73
CA THR A 200 -3.34 -22.02 2.72
C THR A 200 -2.97 -21.69 1.28
N LYS A 201 -2.07 -20.73 1.04
CA LYS A 201 -1.72 -20.26 -0.31
C LYS A 201 -0.22 -20.27 -0.53
N GLU A 202 0.21 -20.59 -1.75
CA GLU A 202 1.61 -20.46 -2.14
C GLU A 202 2.04 -18.99 -2.05
N HIS A 203 3.24 -18.74 -1.53
CA HIS A 203 3.77 -17.39 -1.40
C HIS A 203 4.05 -16.79 -2.79
N TRP A 204 3.65 -15.54 -3.03
CA TRP A 204 3.73 -14.87 -4.33
C TRP A 204 5.13 -14.91 -4.99
N LYS A 205 6.19 -14.85 -4.18
CA LYS A 205 7.59 -15.01 -4.64
C LYS A 205 7.85 -16.30 -5.43
N LYS A 206 7.12 -17.38 -5.15
CA LYS A 206 7.17 -18.62 -5.93
C LYS A 206 6.20 -18.57 -7.12
N THR A 207 5.01 -18.02 -6.91
CA THR A 207 3.97 -17.89 -7.95
C THR A 207 4.49 -17.09 -9.16
N GLN A 208 5.18 -15.97 -8.95
CA GLN A 208 5.71 -15.13 -10.02
C GLN A 208 6.77 -15.82 -10.91
N LEU A 209 7.36 -16.94 -10.46
CA LEU A 209 8.32 -17.71 -11.25
C LEU A 209 7.62 -18.63 -12.27
N ARG A 210 6.32 -18.86 -12.10
CA ARG A 210 5.51 -19.77 -12.92
C ARG A 210 4.37 -19.07 -13.63
N GLN A 211 4.01 -17.87 -13.19
CA GLN A 211 2.87 -17.11 -13.66
C GLN A 211 3.28 -15.64 -13.78
N SER A 212 3.02 -15.05 -14.93
CA SER A 212 3.24 -13.63 -15.18
C SER A 212 2.39 -12.77 -14.24
N VAL A 213 2.92 -11.64 -13.77
CA VAL A 213 2.22 -10.66 -12.92
C VAL A 213 0.94 -10.16 -13.58
N ILE A 214 0.92 -10.08 -14.91
CA ILE A 214 -0.26 -9.73 -15.70
C ILE A 214 -0.67 -10.85 -16.67
N THR A 215 -1.95 -10.91 -17.03
CA THR A 215 -2.44 -11.74 -18.14
C THR A 215 -1.92 -11.17 -19.46
N ASN A 216 -1.45 -12.03 -20.36
CA ASN A 216 -1.29 -11.64 -21.76
C ASN A 216 -2.70 -11.46 -22.34
N ASP A 217 -2.96 -10.30 -22.95
CA ASP A 217 -4.14 -10.17 -23.81
C ASP A 217 -3.92 -11.14 -24.99
N ASN A 218 -4.80 -12.13 -25.16
CA ASN A 218 -5.02 -12.75 -26.46
C ASN A 218 -6.00 -11.87 -27.24
#